data_AF-A0A2A2QWU6-F1
#
_entry.id   AF-A0A2A2QWU6-F1
#
_cell.length_a   1.000
_cell.length_b   1.000
_cell.length_c   1.000
_cell.angle_alpha   90.00
_cell.angle_beta   90.00
_cell.angle_gamma   90.00
#
_symmetry.space_group_name_H-M   'P 1'
#
loop_
_entity.id
_entity.type
_entity.pdbx_description
1 polymer ?
#
loop_
_entity_poly.entity_id
_entity_poly.type
_entity_poly.pdbx_seq_one_letter_code
_entity_poly.pdbx_strand_id
1 'polypeptide(L)'
;MRIRAVLHDPAQPNADLFFTDKSGAVTPLPFRPQDLSEPLFILPVNGSLVLYNKAAIDPANPTASLAASVALPPDVKRAIVVVLPGAAGGRTAYRMVLIDDSEKAFPKGESRALSLIKVETAIQAGEHKLPVHPGKITAVPLVKKVDDFNMAQTNFYYKQGEAWVAFAERQLQYLEAVRRIFIIHATPGAVQPTVTTIVDTVTAAQPQ
;
A
#
# COMPACT_ATOMS: atom_id res chain seq x y z
N MET A 1 -4.50 8.77 15.66
CA MET A 1 -3.49 8.47 14.61
C MET A 1 -4.03 8.93 13.27
N ARG A 2 -3.17 9.32 12.31
CA ARG A 2 -3.63 9.69 10.96
C ARG A 2 -3.34 8.58 9.96
N ILE A 3 -4.28 8.23 9.10
CA ILE A 3 -4.07 7.26 8.03
C ILE A 3 -4.49 7.81 6.67
N ARG A 4 -3.94 7.24 5.60
CA ARG A 4 -4.51 7.23 4.26
C ARG A 4 -4.65 5.79 3.83
N ALA A 5 -5.71 5.42 3.14
CA ALA A 5 -5.97 4.03 2.80
C ALA A 5 -6.16 3.84 1.30
N VAL A 6 -5.77 2.67 0.81
CA VAL A 6 -6.05 2.21 -0.55
C VAL A 6 -6.52 0.77 -0.50
N LEU A 7 -7.56 0.46 -1.27
CA LEU A 7 -7.98 -0.91 -1.52
C LEU A 7 -7.24 -1.43 -2.74
N HIS A 8 -6.49 -2.51 -2.55
CA HIS A 8 -5.86 -3.25 -3.63
C HIS A 8 -6.41 -4.67 -3.67
N ASP A 9 -7.58 -4.81 -4.28
CA ASP A 9 -8.22 -6.07 -4.63
C ASP A 9 -8.66 -6.01 -6.10
N PRO A 10 -7.85 -6.54 -7.04
CA PRO A 10 -8.20 -6.53 -8.46
C PRO A 10 -9.46 -7.34 -8.79
N ALA A 11 -9.88 -8.29 -7.95
CA ALA A 11 -11.08 -9.10 -8.16
C ALA A 11 -12.33 -8.41 -7.61
N GLN A 12 -12.20 -7.64 -6.53
CA GLN A 12 -13.27 -6.85 -5.91
C GLN A 12 -12.77 -5.41 -5.67
N PRO A 13 -12.79 -4.54 -6.69
CA PRO A 13 -12.21 -3.20 -6.61
C PRO A 13 -12.98 -2.24 -5.69
N ASN A 14 -14.11 -2.67 -5.13
CA ASN A 14 -14.94 -1.92 -4.19
C ASN A 14 -15.15 -2.76 -2.93
N ALA A 15 -15.09 -2.12 -1.77
CA ALA A 15 -15.40 -2.75 -0.49
C ALA A 15 -16.04 -1.74 0.46
N ASP A 16 -17.16 -2.13 1.08
CA ASP A 16 -17.79 -1.36 2.15
C ASP A 16 -17.11 -1.69 3.49
N LEU A 17 -16.02 -0.98 3.76
CA LEU A 17 -15.27 -1.11 5.01
C LEU A 17 -15.50 0.11 5.91
N PHE A 18 -15.45 -0.13 7.20
CA PHE A 18 -15.68 0.88 8.23
C PHE A 18 -14.53 0.91 9.22
N PHE A 19 -14.27 2.06 9.81
CA PHE A 19 -13.22 2.24 10.83
C PHE A 19 -13.74 3.09 11.99
N THR A 20 -13.05 3.01 13.13
CA THR A 20 -13.35 3.86 14.28
C THR A 20 -12.63 5.20 14.15
N ASP A 21 -13.40 6.28 14.01
CA ASP A 21 -12.86 7.64 13.91
C ASP A 21 -12.32 8.14 15.26
N LYS A 22 -11.75 9.35 15.27
CA LYS A 22 -11.19 9.96 16.49
C LYS A 22 -12.20 10.16 17.64
N SER A 23 -13.51 10.17 17.36
CA SER A 23 -14.58 10.31 18.35
C SER A 23 -15.05 8.96 18.90
N GLY A 24 -14.59 7.85 18.32
CA GLY A 24 -15.08 6.51 18.64
C GLY A 24 -16.24 6.06 17.76
N ALA A 25 -16.70 6.88 16.81
CA ALA A 25 -17.79 6.52 15.90
C ALA A 25 -17.28 5.59 14.78
N VAL A 26 -18.07 4.59 14.43
CA VAL A 26 -17.78 3.69 13.31
C VAL A 26 -18.28 4.35 12.03
N THR A 27 -17.36 4.68 11.13
CA THR A 27 -17.63 5.46 9.92
C THR A 27 -17.12 4.75 8.67
N PRO A 28 -17.75 4.96 7.48
CA PRO A 28 -17.28 4.38 6.23
C PRO A 28 -15.85 4.84 5.91
N LEU A 29 -15.04 3.92 5.39
CA LEU A 29 -13.70 4.21 4.86
C LEU A 29 -13.82 4.60 3.37
N PRO A 30 -13.65 5.88 3.01
CA PRO A 30 -13.86 6.34 1.64
C PRO A 30 -12.68 5.97 0.73
N PHE A 31 -12.68 4.76 0.19
CA PHE A 31 -11.70 4.36 -0.82
C PHE A 31 -11.85 5.18 -2.11
N ARG A 32 -10.72 5.47 -2.75
CA ARG A 32 -10.67 6.04 -4.09
C ARG A 32 -10.16 4.97 -5.06
N PRO A 33 -10.77 4.80 -6.24
CA PRO A 33 -10.29 3.85 -7.22
C PRO A 33 -8.81 4.10 -7.55
N GLN A 34 -7.96 3.11 -7.24
CA GLN A 34 -6.52 3.11 -7.50
C GLN A 34 -5.72 4.28 -6.87
N ASP A 35 -6.29 4.95 -5.87
CA ASP A 35 -5.66 6.11 -5.22
C ASP A 35 -5.80 6.03 -3.70
N LEU A 36 -4.97 6.81 -3.00
CA LEU A 36 -5.06 6.99 -1.56
C LEU A 36 -6.29 7.81 -1.20
N SER A 37 -6.99 7.41 -0.15
CA SER A 37 -8.01 8.24 0.50
C SER A 37 -7.42 9.57 0.95
N GLU A 38 -8.30 10.55 1.22
CA GLU A 38 -7.89 11.70 2.03
C GLU A 38 -7.34 11.25 3.39
N PRO A 39 -6.54 12.09 4.07
CA PRO A 39 -6.10 11.81 5.42
C PRO A 39 -7.29 11.69 6.40
N LEU A 40 -7.34 10.57 7.12
CA LEU A 40 -8.38 10.24 8.10
C LEU A 40 -7.76 10.16 9.50
N PHE A 41 -8.50 10.62 10.51
CA PHE A 41 -8.11 10.46 11.91
C PHE A 41 -8.83 9.27 12.53
N ILE A 42 -8.06 8.29 12.99
CA ILE A 42 -8.56 7.07 13.61
C ILE A 42 -8.32 7.07 15.11
N LEU A 43 -9.20 6.37 15.83
CA LEU A 43 -8.98 5.92 17.19
C LEU A 43 -8.53 4.44 17.16
N PRO A 44 -7.27 4.13 17.51
CA PRO A 44 -6.82 2.74 17.63
C PRO A 44 -7.66 1.96 18.65
N VAL A 45 -8.00 0.72 18.32
CA VAL A 45 -8.67 -0.21 19.23
C VAL A 45 -7.62 -1.17 19.75
N ASN A 46 -7.32 -1.11 21.05
CA ASN A 46 -6.29 -1.95 21.70
C ASN A 46 -4.93 -1.91 20.97
N GLY A 47 -4.49 -0.72 20.57
CA GLY A 47 -3.22 -0.53 19.84
C GLY A 47 -3.22 -1.01 18.40
N SER A 48 -4.38 -1.36 17.84
CA SER A 48 -4.52 -1.82 16.45
C SER A 48 -5.40 -0.88 15.63
N LEU A 49 -5.14 -0.82 14.33
CA LEU A 49 -6.12 -0.36 13.36
C LEU A 49 -7.05 -1.54 13.07
N VAL A 50 -8.36 -1.30 13.21
CA VAL A 50 -9.40 -2.30 13.00
C VAL A 50 -10.34 -1.79 11.92
N LEU A 51 -10.63 -2.65 10.95
CA LEU A 51 -11.66 -2.43 9.93
C LEU A 51 -12.82 -3.39 10.16
N TYR A 52 -14.03 -2.91 9.91
CA TYR A 52 -15.27 -3.66 10.04
C TYR A 52 -15.99 -3.78 8.70
N ASN A 53 -16.83 -4.81 8.55
CA ASN A 53 -17.65 -5.05 7.35
C ASN A 53 -19.04 -4.36 7.41
N LYS A 54 -19.36 -3.70 8.52
CA LYS A 54 -20.60 -2.97 8.73
C LYS A 54 -20.41 -1.86 9.77
N ALA A 55 -21.26 -0.83 9.71
CA ALA A 55 -21.24 0.27 10.67
C ALA A 55 -21.71 -0.14 12.07
N ALA A 56 -22.74 -0.99 12.14
CA ALA A 56 -23.31 -1.45 13.41
C ALA A 56 -22.56 -2.68 13.94
N ILE A 57 -21.72 -2.44 14.95
CA ILE A 57 -20.96 -3.51 15.63
C ILE A 57 -21.82 -4.10 16.73
N ASP A 58 -22.00 -5.42 16.69
CA ASP A 58 -22.66 -6.14 17.77
C ASP A 58 -21.76 -6.13 19.02
N PRO A 59 -22.16 -5.50 20.13
CA PRO A 59 -21.34 -5.46 21.34
C PRO A 59 -21.17 -6.83 21.99
N ALA A 60 -22.10 -7.77 21.78
CA ALA A 60 -22.00 -9.14 22.30
C ALA A 60 -21.04 -10.00 21.46
N ASN A 61 -20.85 -9.67 20.18
CA ASN A 61 -19.96 -10.39 19.28
C ASN A 61 -19.24 -9.45 18.29
N PRO A 62 -18.33 -8.59 18.78
CA PRO A 62 -17.67 -7.58 17.94
C PRO A 62 -16.79 -8.22 16.86
N THR A 63 -16.29 -9.44 17.10
CA THR A 63 -15.43 -10.17 16.16
C THR A 63 -16.18 -10.64 14.91
N ALA A 64 -17.50 -10.85 14.97
CA ALA A 64 -18.30 -11.17 13.79
C ALA A 64 -18.35 -10.04 12.75
N SER A 65 -18.08 -8.81 13.19
CA SER A 65 -18.06 -7.62 12.31
C SER A 65 -16.64 -7.31 11.80
N LEU A 66 -15.63 -8.06 12.25
CA LEU A 66 -14.23 -7.78 11.95
C LEU A 66 -13.90 -8.13 10.49
N ALA A 67 -13.50 -7.11 9.72
CA ALA A 67 -13.06 -7.28 8.34
C ALA A 67 -11.53 -7.44 8.23
N ALA A 68 -10.78 -6.70 9.04
CA ALA A 68 -9.32 -6.81 9.18
C ALA A 68 -8.83 -6.16 10.48
N SER A 69 -7.66 -6.58 10.95
CA SER A 69 -6.94 -5.88 12.03
C SER A 69 -5.43 -5.92 11.77
N VAL A 70 -4.74 -4.85 12.13
CA VAL A 70 -3.29 -4.78 12.08
C VAL A 70 -2.77 -3.99 13.29
N ALA A 71 -1.76 -4.55 13.95
CA ALA A 71 -1.10 -3.88 15.06
C ALA A 71 -0.41 -2.61 14.56
N LEU A 72 -0.58 -1.51 15.30
CA LEU A 72 0.06 -0.24 14.99
C LEU A 72 1.37 -0.15 15.77
N PRO A 73 2.51 0.07 15.11
CA PRO A 73 3.74 0.37 15.83
C PRO A 73 3.57 1.66 16.67
N PRO A 74 4.05 1.68 17.92
CA PRO A 74 3.75 2.77 18.87
C PRO A 74 4.30 4.14 18.45
N ASP A 75 5.37 4.13 17.65
CA ASP A 75 6.07 5.28 17.09
C ASP A 75 5.41 5.83 15.81
N VAL A 76 4.60 5.03 15.13
CA VAL A 76 3.94 5.44 13.88
C VAL A 76 2.74 6.35 14.19
N LYS A 77 2.86 7.63 13.82
CA LYS A 77 1.77 8.63 13.97
C LYS A 77 0.96 8.84 12.69
N ARG A 78 1.56 8.52 11.55
CA ARG A 78 0.97 8.60 10.21
C ARG A 78 1.26 7.31 9.46
N ALA A 79 0.25 6.70 8.83
CA ALA A 79 0.47 5.53 8.00
C ALA A 79 -0.30 5.58 6.69
N ILE A 80 0.25 4.98 5.65
CA ILE A 80 -0.50 4.50 4.50
C ILE A 80 -0.90 3.05 4.78
N VAL A 81 -2.17 2.75 4.57
CA VAL A 81 -2.77 1.43 4.79
C VAL A 81 -3.13 0.84 3.44
N VAL A 82 -2.45 -0.22 3.05
CA VAL A 82 -2.81 -1.00 1.86
C VAL A 82 -3.72 -2.14 2.32
N VAL A 83 -4.99 -2.06 1.97
CA VAL A 83 -5.99 -3.10 2.25
C VAL A 83 -5.97 -4.11 1.12
N LEU A 84 -5.81 -5.38 1.48
CA LEU A 84 -5.63 -6.50 0.57
C LEU A 84 -6.67 -7.60 0.88
N PRO A 85 -6.99 -8.47 -0.09
CA PRO A 85 -7.76 -9.67 0.19
C PRO A 85 -7.17 -10.48 1.34
N GLY A 86 -8.04 -11.14 2.11
CA GLY A 86 -7.63 -12.09 3.14
C GLY A 86 -6.69 -13.17 2.58
N ALA A 87 -5.81 -13.70 3.42
CA ALA A 87 -5.03 -14.87 3.02
C ALA A 87 -5.96 -16.07 2.81
N ALA A 88 -5.60 -17.00 1.91
CA ALA A 88 -6.35 -18.24 1.75
C ALA A 88 -6.41 -19.00 3.09
N GLY A 89 -7.61 -19.35 3.56
CA GLY A 89 -7.83 -19.97 4.86
C GLY A 89 -7.69 -19.02 6.07
N GLY A 90 -7.54 -17.72 5.83
CA GLY A 90 -7.51 -16.69 6.86
C GLY A 90 -8.87 -16.49 7.53
N ARG A 91 -8.85 -15.98 8.77
CA ARG A 91 -10.06 -15.73 9.57
C ARG A 91 -10.81 -14.46 9.19
N THR A 92 -10.17 -13.55 8.46
CA THR A 92 -10.70 -12.23 8.10
C THR A 92 -10.77 -12.09 6.59
N ALA A 93 -11.81 -11.40 6.10
CA ALA A 93 -12.03 -11.17 4.68
C ALA A 93 -10.92 -10.33 4.03
N TYR A 94 -10.26 -9.49 4.82
CA TYR A 94 -9.15 -8.64 4.40
C TYR A 94 -7.94 -8.80 5.32
N ARG A 95 -6.78 -8.39 4.79
CA ARG A 95 -5.55 -8.12 5.56
C ARG A 95 -5.06 -6.72 5.23
N MET A 96 -4.22 -6.16 6.10
CA MET A 96 -3.66 -4.83 5.91
C MET A 96 -2.14 -4.87 5.95
N VAL A 97 -1.53 -4.04 5.11
CA VAL A 97 -0.10 -3.72 5.16
C VAL A 97 0.04 -2.25 5.53
N LEU A 98 0.90 -1.97 6.51
CA LEU A 98 1.19 -0.61 6.96
C LEU A 98 2.50 -0.13 6.35
N ILE A 99 2.49 1.10 5.85
CA ILE A 99 3.68 1.86 5.45
C ILE A 99 3.70 3.11 6.34
N ASP A 100 4.81 3.37 7.03
CA ASP A 100 4.98 4.61 7.78
C ASP A 100 5.00 5.80 6.80
N ASP A 101 4.09 6.75 6.99
CA ASP A 101 3.86 7.91 6.13
C ASP A 101 4.56 9.19 6.66
N SER A 102 5.45 9.05 7.63
CA SER A 102 6.30 10.15 8.08
C SER A 102 7.35 10.48 7.01
N GLU A 103 7.71 11.76 6.92
CA GLU A 103 8.79 12.22 6.01
C GLU A 103 10.12 11.52 6.30
N LYS A 104 10.36 11.14 7.56
CA LYS A 104 11.57 10.42 7.96
C LYS A 104 11.60 8.99 7.41
N ALA A 105 10.49 8.28 7.48
CA ALA A 105 10.41 6.87 7.06
C ALA A 105 10.10 6.69 5.58
N PHE A 106 9.42 7.67 4.97
CA PHE A 106 9.12 7.70 3.54
C PHE A 106 9.31 9.13 3.00
N PRO A 107 10.55 9.56 2.74
CA PRO A 107 10.84 10.88 2.17
C PRO A 107 10.16 11.12 0.82
N LYS A 108 9.91 12.40 0.49
CA LYS A 108 9.43 12.78 -0.85
C LYS A 108 10.44 12.39 -1.94
N GLY A 109 9.93 12.11 -3.14
CA GLY A 109 10.73 11.68 -4.29
C GLY A 109 11.15 10.20 -4.25
N GLU A 110 11.07 9.54 -3.09
CA GLU A 110 11.26 8.10 -2.97
C GLU A 110 10.03 7.30 -3.39
N SER A 111 10.22 5.99 -3.57
CA SER A 111 9.12 5.05 -3.78
C SER A 111 9.18 3.88 -2.79
N ARG A 112 8.08 3.15 -2.66
CA ARG A 112 7.99 1.89 -1.92
C ARG A 112 7.52 0.80 -2.86
N ALA A 113 8.12 -0.37 -2.79
CA ALA A 113 7.72 -1.53 -3.57
C ALA A 113 7.24 -2.65 -2.63
N LEU A 114 6.00 -3.10 -2.81
CA LEU A 114 5.39 -4.20 -2.08
C LEU A 114 5.18 -5.38 -3.02
N SER A 115 5.81 -6.52 -2.73
CA SER A 115 5.57 -7.75 -3.48
C SER A 115 4.56 -8.65 -2.77
N LEU A 116 3.45 -8.96 -3.44
CA LEU A 116 2.38 -9.83 -2.96
C LEU A 116 2.45 -11.24 -3.54
N ILE A 117 3.44 -11.51 -4.39
CA ILE A 117 3.68 -12.82 -4.99
C ILE A 117 4.74 -13.59 -4.20
N LYS A 118 4.73 -14.92 -4.33
CA LYS A 118 5.63 -15.81 -3.59
C LYS A 118 7.01 -15.98 -4.24
N VAL A 119 7.17 -15.52 -5.49
CA VAL A 119 8.43 -15.60 -6.22
C VAL A 119 9.26 -14.33 -5.97
N GLU A 120 10.59 -14.47 -6.01
CA GLU A 120 11.50 -13.33 -5.88
C GLU A 120 11.24 -12.32 -7.00
N THR A 121 11.19 -11.04 -6.64
CA THR A 121 11.02 -9.94 -7.59
C THR A 121 12.15 -8.93 -7.46
N ALA A 122 12.34 -8.12 -8.48
CA ALA A 122 13.27 -7.01 -8.43
C ALA A 122 12.67 -5.80 -9.15
N ILE A 123 13.08 -4.61 -8.73
CA ILE A 123 12.80 -3.36 -9.41
C ILE A 123 14.13 -2.75 -9.86
N GLN A 124 14.16 -2.26 -11.09
CA GLN A 124 15.17 -1.32 -11.55
C GLN A 124 14.47 0.02 -11.74
N ALA A 125 14.94 1.08 -11.07
CA ALA A 125 14.40 2.43 -11.15
C ALA A 125 15.56 3.40 -11.36
N GLY A 126 15.71 3.91 -12.59
CA GLY A 126 16.88 4.69 -12.99
C GLY A 126 18.19 3.94 -12.70
N GLU A 127 19.03 4.52 -11.85
CA GLU A 127 20.30 3.93 -11.40
C GLU A 127 20.16 2.80 -10.36
N HIS A 128 19.00 2.64 -9.74
CA HIS A 128 18.80 1.68 -8.65
C HIS A 128 18.36 0.32 -9.19
N LYS A 129 18.95 -0.76 -8.69
CA LYS A 129 18.48 -2.14 -8.92
C LYS A 129 18.38 -2.86 -7.58
N LEU A 130 17.16 -3.19 -7.17
CA LEU A 130 16.86 -3.63 -5.81
C LEU A 130 16.02 -4.91 -5.81
N PRO A 131 16.32 -5.90 -4.95
CA PRO A 131 15.42 -7.01 -4.71
C PRO A 131 14.17 -6.54 -3.96
N VAL A 132 13.03 -7.11 -4.32
CA VAL A 132 11.74 -6.92 -3.66
C VAL A 132 11.25 -8.28 -3.21
N HIS A 133 11.48 -8.60 -1.94
CA HIS A 133 11.18 -9.92 -1.40
C HIS A 133 9.68 -10.13 -1.20
N PRO A 134 9.19 -11.37 -1.34
CA PRO A 134 7.80 -11.73 -1.07
C PRO A 134 7.28 -11.23 0.28
N GLY A 135 6.14 -10.54 0.26
CA GLY A 135 5.47 -10.02 1.46
C GLY A 135 6.20 -8.89 2.19
N LYS A 136 7.27 -8.33 1.60
CA LYS A 136 8.04 -7.23 2.18
C LYS A 136 7.83 -5.94 1.42
N ILE A 137 7.99 -4.83 2.14
CA ILE A 137 8.10 -3.50 1.56
C ILE A 137 9.59 -3.19 1.40
N THR A 138 10.01 -2.92 0.17
CA THR A 138 11.35 -2.43 -0.16
C THR A 138 11.29 -0.92 -0.36
N ALA A 139 12.19 -0.19 0.29
CA ALA A 139 12.43 1.22 -0.01
C ALA A 139 13.18 1.35 -1.33
N VAL A 140 12.67 2.18 -2.23
CA VAL A 140 13.32 2.54 -3.49
C VAL A 140 13.79 3.99 -3.33
N PRO A 141 15.11 4.24 -3.26
CA PRO A 141 15.65 5.57 -3.06
C PRO A 141 15.25 6.54 -4.17
N LEU A 142 15.46 7.83 -3.92
CA LEU A 142 15.31 8.87 -4.93
C LEU A 142 16.14 8.55 -6.17
N VAL A 143 15.50 8.56 -7.34
CA VAL A 143 16.14 8.42 -8.65
C VAL A 143 16.74 9.76 -9.05
N LYS A 144 18.05 9.80 -9.29
CA LYS A 144 18.78 11.02 -9.67
C LYS A 144 19.22 11.02 -11.12
N LYS A 145 19.40 9.85 -11.74
CA LYS A 145 19.75 9.75 -13.16
C LYS A 145 18.48 9.77 -14.00
N VAL A 146 18.01 10.98 -14.28
CA VAL A 146 16.85 11.27 -15.13
C VAL A 146 17.28 12.03 -16.39
N ASP A 147 16.45 12.01 -17.43
CA ASP A 147 16.62 12.86 -18.61
C ASP A 147 16.11 14.30 -18.38
N ASP A 148 16.16 15.13 -19.42
CA ASP A 148 15.74 16.55 -19.38
C ASP A 148 14.25 16.74 -19.03
N PHE A 149 13.44 15.69 -19.06
CA PHE A 149 12.02 15.70 -18.69
C PHE A 149 11.75 15.08 -17.32
N ASN A 150 12.81 14.84 -16.55
CA ASN A 150 12.81 14.09 -15.30
C ASN A 150 12.34 12.64 -15.46
N MET A 151 12.55 12.01 -16.62
CA MET A 151 12.14 10.63 -16.86
C MET A 151 13.29 9.65 -16.61
N ALA A 152 12.96 8.46 -16.11
CA ALA A 152 13.90 7.34 -16.05
C ALA A 152 13.20 6.00 -16.30
N GLN A 153 13.97 5.04 -16.82
CA GLN A 153 13.49 3.67 -17.02
C GLN A 153 13.18 3.01 -15.68
N THR A 154 12.02 2.35 -15.61
CA THR A 154 11.55 1.61 -14.46
C THR A 154 11.08 0.23 -14.89
N ASN A 155 11.89 -0.79 -14.61
CA ASN A 155 11.63 -2.17 -14.98
C ASN A 155 11.32 -3.01 -13.75
N PHE A 156 10.44 -3.98 -13.91
CA PHE A 156 10.10 -4.95 -12.89
C PHE A 156 10.37 -6.35 -13.38
N TYR A 157 11.02 -7.13 -12.53
CA TYR A 157 11.47 -8.47 -12.85
C TYR A 157 10.91 -9.47 -11.84
N TYR A 158 10.72 -10.72 -12.27
CA TYR A 158 10.51 -11.85 -11.39
C TYR A 158 11.51 -12.96 -11.71
N LYS A 159 11.85 -13.77 -10.72
CA LYS A 159 12.77 -14.90 -10.88
C LYS A 159 12.01 -16.12 -11.43
N GLN A 160 12.47 -16.67 -12.55
CA GLN A 160 11.99 -17.92 -13.13
C GLN A 160 13.18 -18.88 -13.29
N GLY A 161 13.26 -19.89 -12.41
CA GLY A 161 14.47 -20.70 -12.27
C GLY A 161 15.65 -19.81 -11.84
N GLU A 162 16.70 -19.75 -12.66
CA GLU A 162 17.85 -18.86 -12.45
C GLU A 162 17.79 -17.55 -13.25
N ALA A 163 16.82 -17.39 -14.14
CA ALA A 163 16.69 -16.21 -14.97
C ALA A 163 15.84 -15.12 -14.30
N TRP A 164 16.20 -13.86 -14.54
CA TRP A 164 15.36 -12.71 -14.25
C TRP A 164 14.58 -12.33 -15.50
N VAL A 165 13.26 -12.40 -15.43
CA VAL A 165 12.37 -12.10 -16.55
C VAL A 165 11.66 -10.79 -16.28
N ALA A 166 11.75 -9.84 -17.21
CA ALA A 166 11.00 -8.59 -17.12
C ALA A 166 9.52 -8.86 -17.36
N PHE A 167 8.64 -8.36 -16.49
CA PHE A 167 7.19 -8.45 -16.66
C PHE A 167 6.51 -7.10 -16.85
N ALA A 168 7.22 -6.01 -16.56
CA ALA A 168 6.77 -4.66 -16.85
C ALA A 168 7.99 -3.75 -17.08
N GLU A 169 7.91 -2.94 -18.14
CA GLU A 169 8.91 -1.94 -18.50
C GLU A 169 8.18 -0.61 -18.69
N ARG A 170 8.62 0.43 -17.99
CA ARG A 170 7.95 1.73 -17.98
C ARG A 170 8.96 2.85 -18.01
N GLN A 171 8.65 3.94 -18.69
CA GLN A 171 9.34 5.21 -18.52
C GLN A 171 8.51 6.06 -17.56
N LEU A 172 9.05 6.37 -16.38
CA LEU A 172 8.33 7.11 -15.34
C LEU A 172 9.00 8.46 -15.09
N GLN A 173 8.19 9.48 -14.82
CA GLN A 173 8.69 10.79 -14.40
C GLN A 173 9.02 10.78 -12.91
N TYR A 174 10.22 11.16 -12.50
CA TYR A 174 10.65 11.23 -11.10
C TYR A 174 10.77 12.68 -10.65
N LEU A 175 9.77 13.14 -9.89
CA LEU A 175 9.72 14.49 -9.33
C LEU A 175 9.99 14.41 -7.83
N GLU A 176 10.77 15.35 -7.28
CA GLU A 176 11.12 15.38 -5.85
C GLU A 176 9.90 15.46 -4.94
N ALA A 177 8.79 16.05 -5.39
CA ALA A 177 7.58 16.20 -4.60
C ALA A 177 6.69 14.94 -4.57
N VAL A 178 6.95 13.96 -5.44
CA VAL A 178 6.05 12.83 -5.69
C VAL A 178 6.58 11.56 -5.05
N ARG A 179 5.74 10.88 -4.28
CA ARG A 179 6.01 9.53 -3.79
C ARG A 179 5.27 8.49 -4.63
N ARG A 180 5.80 7.28 -4.72
CA ARG A 180 5.09 6.17 -5.40
C ARG A 180 5.04 4.92 -4.55
N ILE A 181 3.96 4.17 -4.69
CA ILE A 181 3.85 2.81 -4.16
C ILE A 181 3.63 1.88 -5.34
N PHE A 182 4.58 0.97 -5.55
CA PHE A 182 4.48 -0.13 -6.49
C PHE A 182 3.94 -1.34 -5.76
N ILE A 183 2.83 -1.90 -6.24
CA ILE A 183 2.26 -3.14 -5.70
C ILE A 183 2.40 -4.19 -6.79
N ILE A 184 3.28 -5.17 -6.58
CA ILE A 184 3.50 -6.30 -7.47
C ILE A 184 2.56 -7.43 -7.03
N HIS A 185 1.70 -7.90 -7.92
CA HIS A 185 0.70 -8.91 -7.60
C HIS A 185 0.49 -9.90 -8.75
N ALA A 186 -0.12 -11.04 -8.43
CA ALA A 186 -0.64 -11.95 -9.45
C ALA A 186 -2.02 -11.46 -9.89
N THR A 187 -2.34 -11.66 -11.17
CA THR A 187 -3.67 -11.43 -11.72
C THR A 187 -4.25 -12.80 -12.09
N PRO A 188 -5.48 -13.15 -11.68
CA PRO A 188 -6.08 -14.44 -12.04
C PRO A 188 -6.04 -14.68 -13.56
N GLY A 189 -5.53 -15.84 -13.98
CA GLY A 189 -5.37 -16.20 -15.39
C GLY A 189 -4.15 -15.60 -16.10
N ALA A 190 -3.41 -14.68 -15.49
CA ALA A 190 -2.18 -14.15 -16.08
C ALA A 190 -0.99 -15.10 -15.86
N VAL A 191 -0.16 -15.24 -16.90
CA VAL A 191 1.07 -16.06 -16.87
C VAL A 191 2.19 -15.35 -16.12
N GLN A 192 2.19 -14.02 -16.12
CA GLN A 192 3.20 -13.17 -15.49
C GLN A 192 2.56 -12.22 -14.46
N PRO A 193 3.35 -11.72 -13.49
CA PRO A 193 2.86 -10.74 -12.52
C PRO A 193 2.43 -9.43 -13.18
N THR A 194 1.72 -8.61 -12.41
CA THR A 194 1.34 -7.24 -12.77
C THR A 194 1.84 -6.28 -11.69
N VAL A 195 2.04 -5.01 -12.06
CA VAL A 195 2.37 -3.94 -11.11
C VAL A 195 1.34 -2.81 -11.19
N THR A 196 0.71 -2.55 -10.04
CA THR A 196 -0.10 -1.35 -9.82
C THR A 196 0.80 -0.24 -9.28
N THR A 197 0.63 0.99 -9.77
CA THR A 197 1.37 2.16 -9.29
C THR A 197 0.40 3.17 -8.70
N ILE A 198 0.56 3.45 -7.42
CA ILE A 198 -0.14 4.54 -6.75
C ILE A 198 0.80 5.72 -6.70
N VAL A 199 0.34 6.88 -7.17
CA VAL A 199 1.13 8.12 -7.21
C VAL A 199 0.60 9.05 -6.15
N ASP A 200 1.41 9.28 -5.12
CA ASP A 200 1.09 10.19 -4.04
C ASP A 200 1.65 11.59 -4.36
N THR A 201 0.76 12.45 -4.83
CA THR A 201 1.03 13.85 -5.18
C THR A 201 0.57 14.82 -4.10
N VAL A 202 0.00 14.33 -3.00
CA VAL A 202 -0.59 15.21 -1.98
C VAL A 202 0.53 16.03 -1.34
N THR A 203 0.54 17.31 -1.69
CA THR A 203 1.42 18.29 -1.06
C THR A 203 1.04 18.29 0.41
N ALA A 204 1.98 17.97 1.31
CA ALA A 204 1.73 17.97 2.74
C ALA A 204 1.00 19.28 3.11
N ALA A 205 -0.27 19.16 3.52
CA ALA A 205 -1.03 20.28 4.05
C ALA A 205 -0.17 20.94 5.14
N GLN A 206 -0.11 22.28 5.09
CA GLN A 206 0.73 23.08 5.98
C GLN A 206 0.57 22.66 7.45
N PRO A 207 1.65 22.70 8.25
CA PRO A 207 1.53 22.44 9.68
C PRO A 207 0.50 23.40 10.28
N GLN A 208 -0.56 22.85 10.88
CA GLN A 208 -1.36 23.56 11.89
C GLN A 208 -0.61 23.53 13.21
#